data_AF-X0QNH9-F1
#
_entry.id   AF-X0QNH9-F1
#
_cell.length_a   1.000
_cell.length_b   1.000
_cell.length_c   1.000
_cell.angle_alpha   90.00
_cell.angle_beta   90.00
_cell.angle_gamma   90.00
#
_symmetry.space_group_name_H-M   'P 1'
#
loop_
_entity.id
_entity.type
_entity.pdbx_description
1 polymer ?
#
loop_
_entity_poly.entity_id
_entity_poly.type
_entity_poly.pdbx_seq_one_letter_code
_entity_poly.pdbx_strand_id
1 'polypeptide(L)'
;MATLINDSLPAPTLKMREGDTVTIRVHNQMNESTSIHWHGLLVPFEMDGVPGISFDGIPANSTFTYKFKLKQSGTYWYHSHSGFQEQTGMLGAIVIEPKGRERHPVAEDHVIVLSDWTHRDPHNLLKLLKQRADFDNYHLPDFKKTIV
;
A
#
# COMPACT_ATOMS: atom_id res chain seq x y z
N MET A 1 -14.81 7.86 2.05
CA MET A 1 -14.60 6.93 3.19
C MET A 1 -13.22 6.31 3.01
N ALA A 2 -12.52 5.99 4.09
CA ALA A 2 -11.19 5.40 4.00
C ALA A 2 -11.28 3.88 3.87
N THR A 3 -10.38 3.29 3.07
CA THR A 3 -10.21 1.84 2.95
C THR A 3 -9.00 1.45 3.79
N LEU A 4 -9.20 0.58 4.78
CA LEU A 4 -8.22 0.32 5.84
C LEU A 4 -7.75 -1.13 5.83
N ILE A 5 -6.56 -1.36 6.39
CA ILE A 5 -6.07 -2.69 6.76
C ILE A 5 -5.94 -2.70 8.28
N ASN A 6 -6.65 -3.62 8.94
CA ASN A 6 -6.68 -3.74 10.39
C ASN A 6 -6.95 -2.39 11.09
N ASP A 7 -7.97 -1.66 10.61
CA ASP A 7 -8.46 -0.40 11.17
C ASP A 7 -7.42 0.73 11.31
N SER A 8 -6.39 0.71 10.46
CA SER A 8 -5.29 1.70 10.51
C SER A 8 -5.04 2.39 9.17
N LEU A 9 -4.67 3.68 9.25
CA LEU A 9 -4.19 4.53 8.15
C LEU A 9 -3.03 5.41 8.65
N PRO A 10 -1.79 5.23 8.15
CA PRO A 10 -1.34 4.18 7.23
C PRO A 10 -1.58 2.76 7.79
N ALA A 11 -1.64 1.76 6.92
CA ALA A 11 -1.71 0.36 7.34
C ALA A 11 -0.46 -0.04 8.16
N PRO A 12 -0.53 -1.10 8.99
CA PRO A 12 0.57 -1.51 9.86
C PRO A 12 1.89 -1.71 9.11
N THR A 13 2.99 -1.23 9.69
CA THR A 13 4.33 -1.50 9.11
C THR A 13 4.66 -2.98 9.25
N LEU A 14 4.97 -3.64 8.14
CA LEU A 14 5.44 -5.01 8.13
C LEU A 14 6.95 -5.03 8.32
N LYS A 15 7.42 -5.55 9.46
CA LYS A 15 8.84 -5.78 9.72
C LYS A 15 9.18 -7.24 9.42
N MET A 16 10.15 -7.45 8.55
CA MET A 16 10.56 -8.77 8.06
C MET A 16 12.08 -8.87 7.99
N ARG A 17 12.60 -10.06 7.69
CA ARG A 17 14.05 -10.29 7.57
C ARG A 17 14.42 -10.91 6.23
N GLU A 18 15.51 -10.40 5.66
CA GLU A 18 16.06 -10.92 4.41
C GLU A 18 16.35 -12.43 4.52
N GLY A 19 15.94 -13.18 3.51
CA GLY A 19 16.10 -14.62 3.48
C GLY A 19 14.98 -15.38 4.18
N ASP A 20 13.98 -14.75 4.78
CA ASP A 20 12.82 -15.45 5.33
C ASP A 20 11.82 -15.84 4.23
N THR A 21 11.10 -16.93 4.46
CA THR A 21 9.90 -17.26 3.67
C THR A 21 8.71 -16.62 4.37
N VAL A 22 8.13 -15.61 3.75
CA VAL A 22 6.99 -14.87 4.28
C VAL A 22 5.70 -15.60 3.90
N THR A 23 4.75 -15.62 4.82
CA THR A 23 3.37 -16.08 4.56
C THR A 23 2.41 -15.07 5.13
N ILE A 24 1.65 -14.39 4.27
CA ILE A 24 0.67 -13.37 4.65
C ILE A 24 -0.70 -13.82 4.17
N ARG A 25 -1.65 -13.89 5.09
CA ARG A 25 -3.05 -14.18 4.78
C ARG A 25 -3.82 -12.87 4.76
N VAL A 26 -4.35 -12.52 3.59
CA VAL A 26 -5.20 -11.34 3.43
C VAL A 26 -6.64 -11.83 3.39
N HIS A 27 -7.40 -11.47 4.42
CA HIS A 27 -8.84 -11.74 4.48
C HIS A 27 -9.60 -10.48 4.09
N ASN A 28 -10.30 -10.55 2.96
CA ASN A 28 -11.08 -9.43 2.44
C ASN A 28 -12.43 -9.35 3.14
N GLN A 29 -12.62 -8.37 4.01
CA GLN A 29 -13.88 -8.12 4.72
C GLN A 29 -14.81 -7.13 3.99
N MET A 30 -14.43 -6.66 2.80
CA MET A 30 -15.23 -5.74 2.01
C MET A 30 -16.26 -6.48 1.15
N ASN A 31 -17.17 -5.72 0.54
CA ASN A 31 -18.18 -6.21 -0.40
C ASN A 31 -17.71 -6.18 -1.87
N GLU A 32 -16.44 -5.86 -2.12
CA GLU A 32 -15.81 -5.80 -3.44
C GLU A 32 -14.50 -6.59 -3.46
N SER A 33 -13.96 -6.88 -4.66
CA SER A 33 -12.67 -7.55 -4.80
C SER A 33 -11.51 -6.64 -4.35
N THR A 34 -10.44 -7.23 -3.83
CA THR A 34 -9.24 -6.52 -3.38
C THR A 34 -7.97 -7.22 -3.82
N SER A 35 -6.82 -6.61 -3.57
CA SER A 35 -5.50 -7.16 -3.83
C SER A 35 -4.49 -6.43 -2.95
N ILE A 36 -3.32 -7.03 -2.75
CA ILE A 36 -2.16 -6.37 -2.17
C ILE A 36 -0.97 -6.62 -3.08
N HIS A 37 -0.36 -5.54 -3.58
CA HIS A 37 0.89 -5.55 -4.30
C HIS A 37 2.06 -5.17 -3.37
N TRP A 38 3.20 -5.85 -3.56
CA TRP A 38 4.40 -5.69 -2.74
C TRP A 38 5.42 -4.82 -3.48
N HIS A 39 5.21 -3.51 -3.46
CA HIS A 39 5.94 -2.58 -4.31
C HIS A 39 7.47 -2.69 -4.13
N GLY A 40 8.13 -3.12 -5.19
CA GLY A 40 9.59 -3.29 -5.26
C GLY A 40 10.12 -4.64 -4.78
N LEU A 41 9.28 -5.55 -4.27
CA LEU A 41 9.71 -6.89 -3.87
C LEU A 41 9.84 -7.85 -5.05
N LEU A 42 10.90 -8.66 -5.06
CA LEU A 42 11.14 -9.68 -6.07
C LEU A 42 10.42 -10.99 -5.69
N VAL A 43 9.15 -11.08 -6.05
CA VAL A 43 8.28 -12.24 -5.76
C VAL A 43 7.98 -13.06 -7.03
N PRO A 44 7.58 -14.35 -6.89
CA PRO A 44 6.95 -15.08 -8.00
C PRO A 44 5.74 -14.32 -8.51
N PHE A 45 5.48 -14.36 -9.82
CA PHE A 45 4.47 -13.49 -10.42
C PHE A 45 3.08 -13.71 -9.79
N GLU A 46 2.70 -14.94 -9.44
CA GLU A 46 1.42 -15.28 -8.80
C GLU A 46 1.23 -14.64 -7.42
N MET A 47 2.32 -14.17 -6.81
CA MET A 47 2.35 -13.51 -5.50
C MET A 47 2.47 -11.98 -5.63
N ASP A 48 2.54 -11.44 -6.85
CA ASP A 48 2.74 -10.02 -7.12
C ASP A 48 1.49 -9.18 -6.81
N GLY A 49 0.31 -9.79 -6.89
CA GLY A 49 -0.94 -9.17 -6.42
C GLY A 49 -1.53 -8.09 -7.33
N VAL A 50 -1.38 -8.24 -8.64
CA VAL A 50 -1.97 -7.39 -9.68
C VAL A 50 -3.13 -8.12 -10.39
N PRO A 51 -4.40 -7.78 -10.09
CA PRO A 51 -5.56 -8.43 -10.71
C PRO A 51 -5.55 -8.32 -12.24
N GLY A 52 -5.88 -9.42 -12.93
CA GLY A 52 -5.89 -9.50 -14.39
C GLY A 52 -4.52 -9.67 -15.04
N ILE A 53 -3.44 -9.64 -14.26
CA ILE A 53 -2.06 -9.91 -14.72
C ILE A 53 -1.48 -11.11 -13.97
N SER A 54 -1.37 -11.03 -12.65
CA SER A 54 -0.76 -12.10 -11.85
C SER A 54 -1.75 -13.11 -11.29
N PHE A 55 -3.00 -12.70 -11.09
CA PHE A 55 -4.09 -13.50 -10.52
C PHE A 55 -5.45 -12.80 -10.71
N ASP A 56 -6.54 -13.39 -10.22
CA ASP A 56 -7.91 -12.87 -10.40
C ASP A 56 -8.34 -11.79 -9.36
N GLY A 57 -7.50 -11.49 -8.37
CA GLY A 57 -7.89 -10.71 -7.19
C GLY A 57 -8.37 -11.59 -6.04
N ILE A 58 -8.68 -10.94 -4.91
CA ILE A 58 -9.22 -11.56 -3.69
C ILE A 58 -10.71 -11.21 -3.61
N PRO A 59 -11.62 -12.15 -3.93
CA PRO A 59 -13.05 -11.90 -3.84
C PRO A 59 -13.52 -11.38 -2.48
N ALA A 60 -14.67 -10.72 -2.46
CA ALA A 60 -15.34 -10.30 -1.23
C ALA A 60 -15.51 -11.49 -0.26
N ASN A 61 -15.28 -11.25 1.03
CA ASN A 61 -15.40 -12.25 2.11
C ASN A 61 -14.54 -13.51 1.92
N SER A 62 -13.44 -13.41 1.16
CA SER A 62 -12.53 -14.54 0.91
C SER A 62 -11.13 -14.25 1.43
N THR A 63 -10.28 -15.29 1.45
CA THR A 63 -8.90 -15.19 1.91
C THR A 63 -7.95 -15.67 0.83
N PHE A 64 -6.92 -14.87 0.57
CA PHE A 64 -5.78 -15.29 -0.24
C PHE A 64 -4.53 -15.38 0.62
N THR A 65 -3.67 -16.36 0.34
CA THR A 65 -2.40 -16.56 1.05
C THR A 65 -1.24 -16.23 0.13
N TYR A 66 -0.59 -15.10 0.37
CA TYR A 66 0.69 -14.77 -0.24
C TYR A 66 1.79 -15.56 0.44
N LYS A 67 2.66 -16.20 -0.37
CA LYS A 67 3.82 -16.94 0.13
C LYS A 67 5.01 -16.80 -0.80
N PHE A 68 6.05 -16.14 -0.35
CA PHE A 68 7.25 -15.87 -1.16
C PHE A 68 8.51 -15.79 -0.30
N LYS A 69 9.66 -15.93 -0.96
CA LYS A 69 10.99 -15.83 -0.34
C LYS A 69 11.49 -14.40 -0.45
N LEU A 70 11.87 -13.78 0.67
CA LEU A 70 12.54 -12.47 0.65
C LEU A 70 13.99 -12.63 0.22
N LYS A 71 14.37 -11.92 -0.85
CA LYS A 71 15.71 -11.97 -1.45
C LYS A 71 16.52 -10.69 -1.24
N GLN A 72 15.91 -9.67 -0.66
CA GLN A 72 16.41 -8.31 -0.57
C GLN A 72 16.16 -7.74 0.82
N SER A 73 16.89 -6.69 1.17
CA SER A 73 16.71 -5.87 2.38
C SER A 73 16.49 -4.40 1.99
N GLY A 74 15.92 -3.61 2.90
CA GLY A 74 15.63 -2.19 2.70
C GLY A 74 14.19 -1.80 3.05
N THR A 75 13.83 -0.57 2.67
CA THR A 75 12.50 0.00 2.90
C THR A 75 11.67 -0.05 1.63
N TYR A 76 10.48 -0.63 1.74
CA TYR A 76 9.51 -0.80 0.67
C TYR A 76 8.12 -0.44 1.18
N TRP A 77 7.10 -0.69 0.38
CA TRP A 77 5.71 -0.47 0.76
C TRP A 77 4.80 -1.49 0.09
N TYR A 78 3.57 -1.60 0.58
CA TYR A 78 2.52 -2.41 -0.01
C TYR A 78 1.27 -1.56 -0.15
N HIS A 79 0.50 -1.83 -1.19
CA HIS A 79 -0.73 -1.11 -1.48
C HIS A 79 -1.69 -1.97 -2.29
N SER A 80 -2.97 -1.57 -2.33
CA SER A 80 -3.93 -2.24 -3.21
C SER A 80 -3.66 -1.94 -4.67
N HIS A 81 -3.77 -2.96 -5.52
CA HIS A 81 -3.78 -2.82 -6.97
C HIS A 81 -5.21 -2.98 -7.55
N SER A 82 -6.23 -2.93 -6.70
CA SER A 82 -7.65 -3.05 -7.06
C SER A 82 -8.34 -1.69 -7.04
N GLY A 83 -8.78 -1.22 -8.21
CA GLY A 83 -9.54 0.03 -8.33
C GLY A 83 -8.78 1.23 -7.76
N PHE A 84 -9.45 1.99 -6.90
CA PHE A 84 -8.88 3.16 -6.21
C PHE A 84 -8.62 2.92 -4.72
N GLN A 85 -8.50 1.65 -4.30
CA GLN A 85 -8.36 1.30 -2.89
C GLN A 85 -7.07 1.86 -2.25
N GLU A 86 -5.98 1.97 -3.01
CA GLU A 86 -4.77 2.68 -2.56
C GLU A 86 -5.09 4.15 -2.26
N GLN A 87 -5.72 4.85 -3.20
CA GLN A 87 -6.06 6.27 -3.07
C GLN A 87 -7.01 6.55 -1.90
N THR A 88 -7.87 5.58 -1.55
CA THR A 88 -8.76 5.69 -0.38
C THR A 88 -8.09 5.23 0.93
N GLY A 89 -6.83 4.81 0.91
CA GLY A 89 -6.01 4.61 2.12
C GLY A 89 -5.37 3.22 2.28
N MET A 90 -5.57 2.28 1.36
CA MET A 90 -5.02 0.93 1.47
C MET A 90 -3.53 0.90 1.08
N LEU A 91 -2.67 1.40 1.97
CA LEU A 91 -1.21 1.46 1.81
C LEU A 91 -0.47 1.36 3.15
N GLY A 92 0.70 0.73 3.17
CA GLY A 92 1.53 0.59 4.36
C GLY A 92 3.00 0.33 4.04
N ALA A 93 3.87 0.50 5.03
CA ALA A 93 5.32 0.33 4.85
C ALA A 93 5.77 -1.12 5.07
N ILE A 94 6.88 -1.48 4.42
CA ILE A 94 7.62 -2.72 4.66
C ILE A 94 9.05 -2.34 5.02
N VAL A 95 9.57 -2.88 6.12
CA VAL A 95 10.98 -2.80 6.48
C VAL A 95 11.55 -4.21 6.49
N ILE A 96 12.54 -4.46 5.64
CA ILE A 96 13.24 -5.75 5.57
C ILE A 96 14.65 -5.57 6.10
N GLU A 97 14.90 -6.11 7.29
CA GLU A 97 16.22 -6.10 7.91
C GLU A 97 17.19 -7.02 7.15
N PRO A 98 18.45 -6.60 6.94
CA PRO A 98 19.45 -7.44 6.30
C PRO A 98 19.75 -8.69 7.15
N LYS A 99 20.10 -9.80 6.48
CA LYS A 99 20.49 -11.04 7.19
C LYS A 99 21.82 -10.86 7.94
N GLY A 100 22.68 -9.98 7.43
CA GLY A 100 23.97 -9.62 8.03
C GLY A 100 23.84 -8.58 9.15
N ARG A 101 24.99 -8.05 9.58
CA ARG A 101 25.02 -6.92 10.53
C ARG A 101 24.62 -5.64 9.81
N GLU A 102 23.84 -4.80 10.50
CA GLU A 102 23.60 -3.42 10.06
C GLU A 102 24.94 -2.72 9.77
N ARG A 103 25.06 -2.15 8.58
CA ARG A 103 26.28 -1.50 8.10
C ARG A 103 26.45 -0.14 8.75
N HIS A 104 25.34 0.54 9.05
CA HIS A 104 25.29 1.88 9.60
C HIS A 104 24.39 1.88 10.85
N PRO A 105 24.92 1.52 12.03
CA PRO A 105 24.13 1.50 13.24
C PRO A 105 23.63 2.90 13.56
N VAL A 106 22.33 3.01 13.78
CA VAL A 106 21.64 4.25 14.19
C VAL A 106 21.10 4.09 15.60
N ALA A 107 20.98 5.20 16.33
CA ALA A 107 20.36 5.20 17.65
C ALA A 107 18.83 5.01 17.54
N GLU A 108 18.22 5.57 16.49
CA GLU A 108 16.80 5.52 16.22
C GLU A 108 16.53 5.31 14.73
N ASP A 109 15.46 4.61 14.42
CA ASP A 109 14.97 4.37 13.06
C ASP A 109 13.46 4.64 13.03
N HIS A 110 13.03 5.50 12.11
CA HIS A 110 11.67 6.00 12.00
C HIS A 110 11.16 5.83 10.57
N VAL A 111 9.97 5.25 10.44
CA VAL A 111 9.30 5.06 9.15
C VAL A 111 8.36 6.23 8.89
N ILE A 112 8.54 6.90 7.75
CA ILE A 112 7.64 7.96 7.28
C ILE A 112 7.01 7.50 5.98
N VAL A 113 5.67 7.48 5.95
CA VAL A 113 4.88 7.23 4.73
C VAL A 113 4.26 8.55 4.31
N LEU A 114 4.53 8.97 3.07
CA LEU A 114 3.97 10.18 2.50
C LEU A 114 2.88 9.80 1.50
N SER A 115 1.68 10.36 1.69
CA SER A 115 0.54 10.23 0.78
C SER A 115 -0.17 11.57 0.71
N ASP A 116 -0.79 11.85 -0.43
CA ASP A 116 -1.80 12.89 -0.51
C ASP A 116 -3.16 12.36 -0.01
N TRP A 117 -4.10 13.27 0.17
CA TRP A 117 -5.47 12.94 0.55
C TRP A 117 -6.45 13.90 -0.10
N THR A 118 -7.60 13.38 -0.51
CA THR A 118 -8.70 14.18 -1.04
C THR A 118 -10.04 13.68 -0.50
N HIS A 119 -10.99 14.59 -0.31
CA HIS A 119 -12.37 14.24 0.02
C HIS A 119 -13.21 13.90 -1.21
N ARG A 120 -12.66 14.07 -2.43
CA ARG A 120 -13.37 13.78 -3.67
C ARG A 120 -13.46 12.27 -3.90
N ASP A 121 -14.53 11.85 -4.54
CA ASP A 121 -14.62 10.50 -5.08
C ASP A 121 -13.48 10.28 -6.11
N PRO A 122 -12.71 9.19 -6.03
CA PRO A 122 -11.53 9.00 -6.86
C PRO A 122 -11.85 8.81 -8.34
N HIS A 123 -13.03 8.26 -8.69
CA HIS A 123 -13.46 8.15 -10.09
C HIS A 123 -13.73 9.54 -10.68
N ASN A 124 -14.38 10.41 -9.90
CA ASN A 124 -14.61 11.80 -10.28
C ASN A 124 -13.29 12.57 -10.38
N LEU A 125 -12.34 12.36 -9.46
CA LEU A 125 -11.01 12.98 -9.55
C LEU A 125 -10.30 12.56 -10.84
N LEU A 126 -10.24 11.26 -11.14
CA LEU A 126 -9.58 10.77 -12.35
C LEU A 126 -10.23 11.38 -13.60
N LYS A 127 -11.56 11.50 -13.63
CA LYS A 127 -12.28 12.15 -14.73
C LYS A 127 -11.85 13.59 -14.93
N LEU A 128 -11.71 14.36 -13.84
CA LEU A 128 -11.25 15.76 -13.88
C LEU A 128 -9.79 15.84 -14.35
N LEU A 129 -8.90 15.02 -13.80
CA LEU A 129 -7.48 14.99 -14.20
C LEU A 129 -7.28 14.61 -15.67
N LYS A 130 -8.11 13.70 -16.21
CA LYS A 130 -8.11 13.35 -17.64
C LYS A 130 -8.54 14.51 -18.55
N GLN A 131 -9.38 15.42 -18.06
CA GLN A 131 -9.80 16.61 -18.82
C GLN A 131 -8.78 17.74 -18.68
N ARG A 132 -8.21 17.88 -17.48
CA ARG A 132 -7.28 18.95 -17.14
C ARG A 132 -6.25 18.44 -16.13
N ALA A 133 -5.03 18.20 -16.60
CA ALA A 133 -3.96 17.62 -15.78
C ALA A 133 -3.51 18.53 -14.62
N ASP A 134 -3.68 19.86 -14.74
CA ASP A 134 -3.34 20.85 -13.72
C ASP A 134 -4.52 21.20 -12.80
N PHE A 135 -5.61 20.42 -12.81
CA PHE A 135 -6.84 20.71 -12.06
C PHE A 135 -6.57 20.95 -10.57
N ASP A 136 -5.75 20.10 -9.93
CA ASP A 136 -5.48 20.17 -8.49
C ASP A 136 -4.21 20.99 -8.13
N ASN A 137 -3.47 21.52 -9.12
CA ASN A 137 -2.20 22.22 -8.87
C ASN A 137 -2.35 23.55 -8.12
N TYR A 138 -3.55 24.13 -8.10
CA TYR A 138 -3.79 25.46 -7.53
C TYR A 138 -4.63 25.42 -6.26
N HIS A 139 -4.94 24.22 -5.73
CA HIS A 139 -5.64 24.12 -4.47
C HIS A 139 -4.69 24.45 -3.31
N LEU A 140 -5.14 25.37 -2.47
CA LEU A 140 -4.46 25.65 -1.21
C LEU A 140 -4.70 24.49 -0.24
N PRO A 141 -3.71 24.13 0.59
CA PRO A 141 -3.91 23.16 1.66
C PRO A 141 -5.08 23.56 2.56
N ASP A 142 -5.90 22.60 2.98
CA ASP A 142 -7.07 22.86 3.82
C ASP A 142 -6.73 23.38 5.23
N PHE A 143 -5.44 23.37 5.63
CA PHE A 143 -4.95 23.95 6.89
C PHE A 143 -5.34 25.42 7.10
N LYS A 144 -5.64 26.17 6.03
CA LYS A 144 -6.07 27.58 6.14
C LYS A 144 -7.56 27.76 6.49
N LYS A 145 -8.39 26.72 6.47
CA LYS A 145 -9.84 26.82 6.75
C LYS A 145 -10.22 26.53 8.20
N THR A 146 -9.29 26.02 9.02
CA THR A 146 -9.58 25.56 10.40
C THR A 146 -9.06 26.52 11.48
N ILE A 147 -8.60 27.71 11.10
CA ILE A 147 -8.20 28.77 12.05
C ILE A 147 -9.07 30.00 11.80
N VAL A 148 -10.36 29.91 12.12
CA VAL A 148 -11.23 31.06 12.43
C VAL A 148 -12.25 30.61 13.48
#